data_AF-A0A6V8EUA3-F1
#
_entry.id   AF-A0A6V8EUA3-F1
#
_cell.length_a   1.000
_cell.length_b   1.000
_cell.length_c   1.000
_cell.angle_alpha   90.00
_cell.angle_beta   90.00
_cell.angle_gamma   90.00
#
_symmetry.space_group_name_H-M   'P 1'
#
loop_
_entity.id
_entity.type
_entity.pdbx_description
1 polymer ?
#
loop_
_entity_poly.entity_id
_entity_poly.type
_entity_poly.pdbx_seq_one_letter_code
_entity_poly.pdbx_strand_id
1 'polypeptide(L)'
;ERSHIDKAFQNWNGSIYWVQGMQDWNVDPHQVFGGPPGTNWYTAYSEAGYDVRGMLGQWGHDYPDQWEKHDDSEPGYGSEALDNMTRWDWAQDLFEWFEFYLKGIGPKPDAIAQIQRSDGQWRVEDIWPPRDSVSYNVQLSSCSNDGAFIGGAPVIGGGVPLVGGGQSITVECPDINLESDLHISGLIALQLSAVPTFDGGQVFIEM
;
A
#
# COMPACT_ATOMS: atom_id res chain seq x y z
N GLU A 1 -16.02 2.73 8.99
CA GLU A 1 -15.76 1.83 7.84
C GLU A 1 -16.72 0.67 7.83
N ARG A 2 -17.04 0.14 6.64
CA ARG A 2 -17.64 -1.20 6.51
C ARG A 2 -16.51 -2.17 6.21
N SER A 3 -15.90 -2.76 7.23
CA SER A 3 -14.92 -3.82 7.01
C SER A 3 -15.66 -5.14 6.74
N HIS A 4 -15.58 -5.63 5.50
CA HIS A 4 -15.94 -7.01 5.16
C HIS A 4 -14.93 -8.00 5.75
N ILE A 5 -13.72 -7.52 6.05
CA ILE A 5 -12.56 -8.28 6.49
C ILE A 5 -12.75 -8.77 7.94
N ASP A 6 -13.26 -7.94 8.86
CA ASP A 6 -13.49 -8.31 10.26
C ASP A 6 -14.48 -9.48 10.40
N LYS A 7 -15.49 -9.50 9.53
CA LYS A 7 -16.51 -10.55 9.52
C LYS A 7 -15.96 -11.87 9.00
N ALA A 8 -15.07 -11.81 8.00
CA ALA A 8 -14.36 -12.99 7.53
C ALA A 8 -13.46 -13.52 8.65
N PHE A 9 -12.68 -12.65 9.29
CA PHE A 9 -11.81 -12.99 10.41
C PHE A 9 -12.50 -13.77 11.55
N GLN A 10 -13.77 -13.47 11.85
CA GLN A 10 -14.47 -14.17 12.94
C GLN A 10 -15.12 -15.50 12.55
N ASN A 11 -15.39 -15.74 11.26
CA ASN A 11 -16.27 -16.83 10.82
C ASN A 11 -15.62 -17.79 9.82
N TRP A 12 -14.44 -17.46 9.34
CA TRP A 12 -13.75 -18.20 8.29
C TRP A 12 -12.59 -19.00 8.88
N ASN A 13 -12.34 -20.20 8.34
CA ASN A 13 -11.29 -21.12 8.79
C ASN A 13 -10.50 -21.69 7.60
N GLY A 14 -10.46 -20.94 6.50
CA GLY A 14 -9.72 -21.34 5.31
C GLY A 14 -8.29 -20.80 5.29
N SER A 15 -7.58 -21.08 4.21
CA SER A 15 -6.25 -20.55 3.88
C SER A 15 -6.38 -19.30 2.98
N ILE A 16 -5.56 -18.26 3.19
CA ILE A 16 -5.59 -16.99 2.43
C ILE A 16 -4.48 -17.01 1.39
N TYR A 17 -4.85 -16.81 0.13
CA TYR A 17 -3.91 -16.47 -0.92
C TYR A 17 -4.22 -15.04 -1.39
N TRP A 18 -3.34 -14.11 -1.04
CA TRP A 18 -3.48 -12.68 -1.28
C TRP A 18 -2.67 -12.25 -2.49
N VAL A 19 -3.27 -11.40 -3.29
CA VAL A 19 -2.75 -10.92 -4.56
C VAL A 19 -3.09 -9.45 -4.64
N GLN A 20 -2.09 -8.59 -4.74
CA GLN A 20 -2.33 -7.16 -4.73
C GLN A 20 -1.29 -6.44 -5.59
N GLY A 21 -1.78 -5.55 -6.45
CA GLY A 21 -0.97 -4.50 -7.05
C GLY A 21 -0.74 -3.39 -6.04
N MET A 22 0.52 -3.07 -5.74
CA MET A 22 0.92 -1.97 -4.87
C MET A 22 0.69 -0.60 -5.53
N GLN A 23 0.40 -0.59 -6.84
CA GLN A 23 0.03 0.58 -7.64
C GLN A 23 -1.42 0.46 -8.16
N ASP A 24 -2.23 -0.43 -7.59
CA ASP A 24 -3.65 -0.54 -7.92
C ASP A 24 -4.43 0.63 -7.30
N TRP A 25 -4.65 1.69 -8.07
CA TRP A 25 -5.43 2.86 -7.62
C TRP A 25 -6.95 2.67 -7.76
N ASN A 26 -7.41 1.57 -8.35
CA ASN A 26 -8.82 1.22 -8.41
C ASN A 26 -9.27 0.56 -7.09
N VAL A 27 -8.43 -0.33 -6.55
CA VAL A 27 -8.58 -0.93 -5.23
C VAL A 27 -7.29 -0.72 -4.43
N ASP A 28 -7.20 0.46 -3.81
CA ASP A 28 -5.96 0.92 -3.19
C ASP A 28 -5.41 -0.05 -2.12
N PRO A 29 -4.07 -0.21 -2.03
CA PRO A 29 -3.46 -1.08 -1.03
C PRO A 29 -3.81 -0.72 0.41
N HIS A 30 -4.20 0.52 0.70
CA HIS A 30 -4.64 0.92 2.03
C HIS A 30 -6.01 0.33 2.39
N GLN A 31 -6.96 0.20 1.46
CA GLN A 31 -8.23 -0.51 1.69
C GLN A 31 -8.03 -2.00 1.91
N VAL A 32 -6.94 -2.54 1.35
CA VAL A 32 -6.61 -3.96 1.34
C VAL A 32 -5.88 -4.33 2.62
N PHE A 33 -4.81 -3.61 2.95
CA PHE A 33 -3.97 -3.89 4.11
C PHE A 33 -4.35 -3.08 5.35
N GLY A 34 -5.03 -1.95 5.21
CA GLY A 34 -5.41 -1.06 6.31
C GLY A 34 -6.71 -1.44 6.99
N GLY A 35 -6.78 -1.13 8.28
CA GLY A 35 -7.97 -1.27 9.12
C GLY A 35 -8.03 -0.17 10.17
N PRO A 36 -8.69 -0.42 11.33
CA PRO A 36 -8.66 0.52 12.45
C PRO A 36 -7.22 0.94 12.79
N PRO A 37 -6.99 2.15 13.34
CA PRO A 37 -5.65 2.67 13.60
C PRO A 37 -4.73 1.63 14.28
N GLY A 38 -3.59 1.36 13.65
CA GLY A 38 -2.62 0.35 14.10
C GLY A 38 -2.87 -1.08 13.57
N THR A 39 -3.89 -1.30 12.76
CA THR A 39 -4.20 -2.61 12.17
C THR A 39 -3.59 -2.72 10.77
N ASN A 40 -2.86 -3.81 10.54
CA ASN A 40 -2.57 -4.32 9.20
C ASN A 40 -3.24 -5.68 9.04
N TRP A 41 -4.13 -5.84 8.06
CA TRP A 41 -4.93 -7.06 7.92
C TRP A 41 -4.12 -8.29 7.57
N TYR A 42 -3.09 -8.16 6.73
CA TYR A 42 -2.20 -9.29 6.40
C TYR A 42 -1.55 -9.84 7.68
N THR A 43 -0.96 -8.94 8.47
CA THR A 43 -0.35 -9.29 9.76
C THR A 43 -1.38 -9.87 10.72
N ALA A 44 -2.55 -9.23 10.87
CA ALA A 44 -3.60 -9.68 11.79
C ALA A 44 -4.09 -11.10 11.48
N TYR A 45 -4.29 -11.46 10.20
CA TYR A 45 -4.65 -12.83 9.82
C TYR A 45 -3.52 -13.82 10.13
N SER A 46 -2.28 -13.50 9.76
CA SER A 46 -1.14 -14.37 10.04
C SER A 46 -0.98 -14.62 11.55
N GLU A 47 -1.09 -13.58 12.38
CA GLU A 47 -0.99 -13.67 13.84
C GLU A 47 -2.16 -14.41 14.50
N ALA A 48 -3.32 -14.42 13.86
CA ALA A 48 -4.47 -15.21 14.30
C ALA A 48 -4.35 -16.71 13.95
N GLY A 49 -3.27 -17.11 13.28
CA GLY A 49 -2.97 -18.51 12.95
C GLY A 49 -3.52 -18.97 11.61
N TYR A 50 -3.97 -18.06 10.75
CA TYR A 50 -4.33 -18.39 9.38
C TYR A 50 -3.09 -18.67 8.54
N ASP A 51 -3.19 -19.62 7.61
CA ASP A 51 -2.20 -19.79 6.57
C ASP A 51 -2.37 -18.68 5.52
N VAL A 52 -1.49 -17.67 5.55
CA VAL A 52 -1.54 -16.50 4.65
C VAL A 52 -0.34 -16.49 3.73
N ARG A 53 -0.59 -16.47 2.43
CA ARG A 53 0.43 -16.24 1.40
C ARG A 53 0.10 -14.95 0.65
N GLY A 54 1.11 -14.15 0.31
CA GLY A 54 0.96 -12.92 -0.46
C GLY A 54 1.82 -12.92 -1.71
N MET A 55 1.29 -12.46 -2.83
CA MET A 55 2.04 -12.04 -4.01
C MET A 55 1.69 -10.59 -4.31
N LEU A 56 2.62 -9.71 -3.98
CA LEU A 56 2.44 -8.27 -3.91
C LEU A 56 3.37 -7.63 -4.95
N GLY A 57 2.85 -7.25 -6.10
CA GLY A 57 3.65 -6.68 -7.19
C GLY A 57 3.49 -5.18 -7.31
N GLN A 58 4.35 -4.50 -8.07
CA GLN A 58 4.16 -3.07 -8.40
C GLN A 58 3.10 -2.85 -9.50
N TRP A 59 2.19 -3.80 -9.69
CA TRP A 59 1.12 -3.75 -10.70
C TRP A 59 0.06 -2.70 -10.37
N GLY A 60 -0.63 -2.25 -11.41
CA GLY A 60 -1.94 -1.62 -11.33
C GLY A 60 -3.06 -2.62 -11.03
N HIS A 61 -4.24 -2.41 -11.62
CA HIS A 61 -5.41 -3.28 -11.45
C HIS A 61 -5.39 -4.50 -12.38
N ASP A 62 -4.31 -5.28 -12.31
CA ASP A 62 -3.99 -6.33 -13.28
C ASP A 62 -3.55 -7.65 -12.64
N TYR A 63 -3.59 -8.73 -13.44
CA TYR A 63 -3.11 -10.03 -12.99
C TYR A 63 -1.57 -10.10 -13.01
N PRO A 64 -0.95 -10.90 -12.13
CA PRO A 64 0.51 -11.00 -12.04
C PRO A 64 1.23 -11.42 -13.32
N ASP A 65 0.57 -12.15 -14.20
CA ASP A 65 1.08 -12.65 -15.48
C ASP A 65 0.57 -11.84 -16.69
N GLN A 66 -0.16 -10.74 -16.49
CA GLN A 66 -0.73 -9.92 -17.56
C GLN A 66 0.27 -8.89 -18.11
N TRP A 67 1.39 -9.38 -18.65
CA TRP A 67 2.51 -8.54 -19.09
C TRP A 67 2.14 -7.42 -20.07
N GLU A 68 1.16 -7.64 -20.94
CA GLU A 68 0.67 -6.68 -21.96
C GLU A 68 -0.01 -5.44 -21.37
N LYS A 69 -0.24 -5.42 -20.05
CA LYS A 69 -0.80 -4.27 -19.35
C LYS A 69 0.18 -3.61 -18.38
N HIS A 70 1.25 -4.32 -18.01
CA HIS A 70 2.21 -3.79 -17.07
C HIS A 70 2.97 -2.59 -17.65
N ASP A 71 3.10 -2.52 -18.98
CA ASP A 71 3.78 -1.44 -19.71
C ASP A 71 2.97 -0.14 -19.83
N ASP A 72 1.70 -0.14 -19.40
CA ASP A 72 0.88 1.08 -19.23
C ASP A 72 1.24 1.85 -17.92
N SER A 73 2.21 1.37 -17.14
CA SER A 73 2.64 2.02 -15.89
C SER A 73 3.48 3.28 -16.16
N GLU A 74 3.22 4.35 -15.42
CA GLU A 74 3.97 5.61 -15.50
C GLU A 74 5.16 5.66 -14.52
N PRO A 75 6.16 6.55 -14.74
CA PRO A 75 7.20 6.84 -13.76
C PRO A 75 6.62 7.25 -12.40
N GLY A 76 7.13 6.68 -11.32
CA GLY A 76 6.62 6.83 -9.96
C GLY A 76 5.43 5.92 -9.62
N TYR A 77 4.85 5.26 -10.61
CA TYR A 77 3.67 4.39 -10.49
C TYR A 77 3.99 2.93 -10.84
N GLY A 78 5.22 2.50 -10.58
CA GLY A 78 5.64 1.10 -10.71
C GLY A 78 6.44 0.77 -11.97
N SER A 79 6.52 1.68 -12.95
CA SER A 79 7.29 1.44 -14.18
C SER A 79 8.77 1.15 -13.95
N GLU A 80 9.35 1.65 -12.86
CA GLU A 80 10.73 1.36 -12.42
C GLU A 80 10.98 -0.14 -12.17
N ALA A 81 9.91 -0.87 -11.87
CA ALA A 81 9.95 -2.29 -11.56
C ALA A 81 9.60 -3.18 -12.78
N LEU A 82 9.28 -2.59 -13.93
CA LEU A 82 8.68 -3.26 -15.10
C LEU A 82 9.49 -4.46 -15.60
N ASP A 83 10.82 -4.33 -15.66
CA ASP A 83 11.74 -5.34 -16.19
C ASP A 83 11.58 -6.72 -15.52
N ASN A 84 11.10 -6.74 -14.27
CA ASN A 84 10.92 -7.96 -13.50
C ASN A 84 9.55 -8.03 -12.81
N MET A 85 8.54 -7.34 -13.38
CA MET A 85 7.20 -7.22 -12.81
C MET A 85 6.32 -8.44 -13.07
N THR A 86 6.44 -9.05 -14.25
CA THR A 86 5.58 -10.18 -14.64
C THR A 86 5.96 -11.47 -13.92
N ARG A 87 4.98 -12.11 -13.27
CA ARG A 87 5.11 -13.35 -12.52
C ARG A 87 4.39 -14.50 -13.22
N TRP A 88 5.11 -15.18 -14.11
CA TRP A 88 4.61 -16.35 -14.84
C TRP A 88 4.34 -17.58 -13.97
N ASP A 89 5.02 -17.66 -12.82
CA ASP A 89 4.93 -18.74 -11.85
C ASP A 89 3.69 -18.65 -10.95
N TRP A 90 2.99 -17.52 -10.95
CA TRP A 90 1.74 -17.29 -10.23
C TRP A 90 0.71 -18.42 -10.38
N ALA A 91 0.46 -18.87 -11.62
CA ALA A 91 -0.57 -19.87 -11.88
C ALA A 91 -0.19 -21.23 -11.30
N GLN A 92 1.11 -21.54 -11.27
CA GLN A 92 1.65 -22.74 -10.65
C GLN A 92 1.53 -22.66 -9.13
N ASP A 93 1.93 -21.54 -8.52
CA ASP A 93 1.79 -21.29 -7.07
C ASP A 93 0.33 -21.47 -6.62
N LEU A 94 -0.61 -20.88 -7.37
CA LEU A 94 -2.03 -20.97 -7.07
C LEU A 94 -2.59 -22.39 -7.27
N PHE A 95 -2.12 -23.10 -8.30
CA PHE A 95 -2.48 -24.50 -8.52
C PHE A 95 -2.05 -25.39 -7.35
N GLU A 96 -0.80 -25.26 -6.89
CA GLU A 96 -0.28 -26.01 -5.75
C GLU A 96 -1.02 -25.67 -4.45
N TRP A 97 -1.38 -24.39 -4.26
CA TRP A 97 -2.21 -23.97 -3.15
C TRP A 97 -3.56 -24.69 -3.13
N PHE A 98 -4.25 -24.76 -4.27
CA PHE A 98 -5.51 -25.48 -4.38
C PHE A 98 -5.37 -26.99 -4.24
N GLU A 99 -4.33 -27.61 -4.81
CA GLU A 99 -4.06 -29.05 -4.64
C GLU A 99 -3.93 -29.42 -3.15
N PHE A 100 -3.19 -28.62 -2.39
CA PHE A 100 -3.03 -28.88 -0.95
C PHE A 100 -4.32 -28.62 -0.16
N TYR A 101 -4.88 -27.41 -0.20
CA TYR A 101 -5.98 -27.04 0.69
C TYR A 101 -7.35 -27.61 0.28
N LEU A 102 -7.56 -27.92 -1.00
CA LEU A 102 -8.84 -28.48 -1.48
C LEU A 102 -8.80 -29.98 -1.69
N LYS A 103 -7.64 -30.57 -2.01
CA LYS A 103 -7.52 -32.00 -2.33
C LYS A 103 -6.61 -32.78 -1.38
N GLY A 104 -5.80 -32.11 -0.55
CA GLY A 104 -4.82 -32.77 0.31
C GLY A 104 -3.67 -33.41 -0.46
N ILE A 105 -3.33 -32.88 -1.63
CA ILE A 105 -2.28 -33.39 -2.52
C ILE A 105 -1.06 -32.46 -2.45
N GLY A 106 0.14 -33.05 -2.36
CA GLY A 106 1.40 -32.30 -2.35
C GLY A 106 1.83 -31.82 -0.97
N PRO A 107 2.98 -31.14 -0.88
CA PRO A 107 3.45 -30.52 0.36
C PRO A 107 2.57 -29.32 0.76
N LYS A 108 2.57 -28.97 2.05
CA LYS A 108 1.94 -27.72 2.51
C LYS A 108 2.69 -26.52 1.90
N PRO A 109 2.01 -25.60 1.21
CA PRO A 109 2.65 -24.40 0.69
C PRO A 109 3.11 -23.45 1.79
N ASP A 110 4.16 -22.68 1.52
CA ASP A 110 4.68 -21.69 2.45
C ASP A 110 3.72 -20.49 2.61
N ALA A 111 3.52 -20.10 3.87
CA ALA A 111 2.76 -18.92 4.27
C ALA A 111 3.70 -17.70 4.37
N ILE A 112 4.05 -17.15 3.19
CA ILE A 112 5.02 -16.07 3.02
C ILE A 112 4.43 -14.94 2.18
N ALA A 113 4.96 -13.72 2.33
CA ALA A 113 4.72 -12.59 1.44
C ALA A 113 5.86 -12.45 0.45
N GLN A 114 5.55 -12.54 -0.84
CA GLN A 114 6.44 -12.15 -1.92
C GLN A 114 6.10 -10.72 -2.31
N ILE A 115 7.03 -9.79 -2.17
CA ILE A 115 6.84 -8.36 -2.45
C ILE A 115 7.85 -7.88 -3.48
N GLN A 116 7.35 -7.21 -4.51
CA GLN A 116 8.19 -6.51 -5.48
C GLN A 116 8.55 -5.12 -4.95
N ARG A 117 9.84 -4.82 -4.93
CA ARG A 117 10.40 -3.50 -4.64
C ARG A 117 10.25 -2.57 -5.84
N SER A 118 10.34 -1.27 -5.60
CA SER A 118 10.31 -0.25 -6.66
C SER A 118 11.45 -0.37 -7.67
N ASP A 119 12.58 -0.97 -7.30
CA ASP A 119 13.71 -1.24 -8.20
C ASP A 119 13.59 -2.57 -8.98
N GLY A 120 12.39 -3.18 -8.99
CA GLY A 120 12.10 -4.41 -9.72
C GLY A 120 12.55 -5.69 -9.02
N GLN A 121 13.29 -5.61 -7.92
CA GLN A 121 13.71 -6.81 -7.20
C GLN A 121 12.57 -7.41 -6.39
N TRP A 122 12.49 -8.74 -6.35
CA TRP A 122 11.55 -9.45 -5.49
C TRP A 122 12.20 -9.83 -4.18
N ARG A 123 11.45 -9.68 -3.09
CA ARG A 123 11.84 -10.10 -1.75
C ARG A 123 10.79 -11.05 -1.19
N VAL A 124 11.26 -12.00 -0.40
CA VAL A 124 10.41 -12.93 0.36
C VAL A 124 10.46 -12.53 1.82
N GLU A 125 9.30 -12.39 2.42
CA GLU A 125 9.10 -12.02 3.81
C GLU A 125 8.19 -13.05 4.49
N ASP A 126 8.43 -13.32 5.77
CA ASP A 126 7.55 -14.20 6.55
C ASP A 126 6.17 -13.57 6.79
N ILE A 127 6.10 -12.24 6.77
CA ILE A 127 4.89 -11.46 7.02
C ILE A 127 5.00 -10.09 6.36
N TRP A 128 3.86 -9.45 6.08
CA TRP A 128 3.81 -8.11 5.53
C TRP A 128 3.02 -7.15 6.44
N PRO A 129 3.57 -5.95 6.75
CA PRO A 129 4.95 -5.51 6.51
C PRO A 129 5.99 -6.37 7.27
N PRO A 130 7.28 -6.31 6.91
CA PRO A 130 8.34 -7.08 7.57
C PRO A 130 8.39 -6.82 9.08
N ARG A 131 8.67 -7.85 9.89
CA ARG A 131 8.71 -7.73 11.37
C ARG A 131 9.82 -6.81 11.89
N ASP A 132 10.90 -6.70 11.14
CA ASP A 132 12.07 -5.87 11.45
C ASP A 132 11.91 -4.42 10.96
N SER A 133 10.72 -4.05 10.47
CA SER A 133 10.40 -2.67 10.14
C SER A 133 10.49 -1.78 11.37
N VAL A 134 11.22 -0.68 11.26
CA VAL A 134 11.36 0.32 12.32
C VAL A 134 10.57 1.56 11.94
N SER A 135 9.74 2.06 12.87
CA SER A 135 9.02 3.31 12.65
C SER A 135 9.98 4.48 12.53
N TYR A 136 9.95 5.16 11.39
CA TYR A 136 10.68 6.40 11.17
C TYR A 136 9.73 7.58 11.25
N ASN A 137 9.98 8.51 12.19
CA ASN A 137 9.12 9.65 12.44
C ASN A 137 9.79 10.93 11.96
N VAL A 138 9.20 11.57 10.95
CA VAL A 138 9.59 12.90 10.50
C VAL A 138 8.68 13.93 11.16
N GLN A 139 9.25 14.83 11.96
CA GLN A 139 8.47 15.96 12.45
C GLN A 139 8.27 16.97 11.32
N LEU A 140 7.02 17.27 10.97
CA LEU A 140 6.70 18.24 9.92
C LEU A 140 7.25 19.64 10.23
N SER A 141 7.49 19.98 11.50
CA SER A 141 8.14 21.22 11.93
C SER A 141 9.61 21.34 11.50
N SER A 142 10.25 20.21 11.16
CA SER A 142 11.62 20.17 10.63
C SER A 142 11.67 20.32 9.10
N CYS A 143 10.51 20.23 8.44
CA CYS A 143 10.38 20.38 7.01
C CYS A 143 10.15 21.85 6.64
N SER A 144 10.56 22.25 5.44
CA SER A 144 10.27 23.57 4.88
C SER A 144 9.04 23.53 3.99
N ASN A 145 8.28 24.62 4.01
CA ASN A 145 7.25 24.92 3.03
C ASN A 145 7.24 26.45 2.77
N ASP A 146 6.45 26.88 1.80
CA ASP A 146 6.29 28.28 1.44
C ASP A 146 5.41 29.10 2.41
N GLY A 147 4.94 28.48 3.50
CA GLY A 147 4.06 29.07 4.50
C GLY A 147 2.64 29.35 4.00
N ALA A 148 2.28 28.84 2.82
CA ALA A 148 0.95 29.04 2.26
C ALA A 148 -0.10 28.20 3.00
N PHE A 149 -1.31 28.74 3.10
CA PHE A 149 -2.46 27.94 3.51
C PHE A 149 -2.93 27.10 2.31
N ILE A 150 -3.17 25.81 2.55
CA ILE A 150 -3.86 24.96 1.56
C ILE A 150 -5.30 25.45 1.46
N GLY A 151 -5.68 25.93 0.28
CA GLY A 151 -7.02 26.43 -0.01
C GLY A 151 -7.59 25.74 -1.24
N GLY A 152 -8.67 24.98 -1.06
CA GLY A 152 -9.41 24.39 -2.18
C GLY A 152 -10.41 25.37 -2.81
N ALA A 153 -10.82 25.09 -4.06
CA ALA A 153 -12.01 25.72 -4.61
C ALA A 153 -13.26 25.15 -3.90
N PRO A 154 -14.18 26.00 -3.41
CA PRO A 154 -15.35 25.50 -2.70
C PRO A 154 -16.26 24.72 -3.67
N VAL A 155 -16.68 23.53 -3.25
CA VAL A 155 -17.54 22.63 -4.03
C VAL A 155 -18.96 23.21 -4.24
N ILE A 156 -19.38 24.14 -3.37
CA ILE A 156 -20.65 24.87 -3.48
C ILE A 156 -20.40 26.35 -3.22
N GLY A 157 -20.59 27.17 -4.25
CA GLY A 157 -20.79 28.62 -4.11
C GLY A 157 -19.71 29.37 -3.31
N GLY A 158 -18.53 29.52 -3.89
CA GLY A 158 -17.53 30.50 -3.44
C GLY A 158 -16.43 30.65 -4.49
N GLY A 159 -15.84 31.84 -4.60
CA GLY A 159 -14.73 32.04 -5.53
C GLY A 159 -13.50 31.23 -5.12
N VAL A 160 -12.61 30.95 -6.07
CA VAL A 160 -11.22 30.58 -5.78
C VAL A 160 -10.62 31.59 -4.80
N PRO A 161 -9.86 31.17 -3.77
CA PRO A 161 -9.18 32.11 -2.88
C PRO A 161 -8.24 33.01 -3.69
N LEU A 162 -8.62 34.27 -3.91
CA LEU A 162 -7.89 35.21 -4.78
C LEU A 162 -6.62 35.78 -4.12
N VAL A 163 -6.35 35.48 -2.84
CA VAL A 163 -5.17 35.97 -2.12
C VAL A 163 -4.65 34.90 -1.15
N GLY A 164 -3.44 34.38 -1.42
CA GLY A 164 -2.62 33.62 -0.46
C GLY A 164 -2.93 32.13 -0.26
N GLY A 165 -3.81 31.51 -1.07
CA GLY A 165 -4.10 30.08 -1.00
C GLY A 165 -3.64 29.34 -2.25
N GLY A 166 -2.62 28.49 -2.13
CA GLY A 166 -2.27 27.51 -3.16
C GLY A 166 -3.27 26.34 -3.13
N GLN A 167 -3.55 25.74 -4.29
CA GLN A 167 -4.34 24.49 -4.35
C GLN A 167 -3.58 23.29 -3.76
N SER A 168 -2.25 23.37 -3.75
CA SER A 168 -1.33 22.46 -3.11
C SER A 168 -0.21 23.25 -2.45
N ILE A 169 0.44 22.63 -1.46
CA ILE A 169 1.74 23.07 -0.94
C ILE A 169 2.69 21.88 -1.04
N THR A 170 3.96 22.16 -1.33
CA THR A 170 5.02 21.15 -1.24
C THR A 170 5.72 21.30 0.11
N VAL A 171 5.82 20.21 0.85
CA VAL A 171 6.54 20.14 2.12
C VAL A 171 7.83 19.36 1.88
N GLU A 172 8.96 20.05 1.95
CA GLU A 172 10.28 19.45 1.75
C GLU A 172 10.90 19.10 3.11
N CYS A 173 11.08 17.82 3.38
CA CYS A 173 11.66 17.33 4.61
C CYS A 173 13.16 17.03 4.45
N PRO A 174 13.95 17.06 5.53
CA PRO A 174 15.36 16.68 5.48
C PRO A 174 15.54 15.25 4.96
N ASP A 175 16.68 15.00 4.30
CA ASP A 175 17.02 13.67 3.80
C ASP A 175 16.99 12.63 4.93
N ILE A 176 16.27 11.53 4.67
CA ILE A 176 16.07 10.45 5.64
C ILE A 176 17.35 9.62 5.79
N ASN A 177 18.03 9.37 4.68
CA ASN A 177 19.29 8.63 4.65
C ASN A 177 20.06 8.98 3.37
N LEU A 178 21.29 9.47 3.52
CA LEU A 178 22.17 9.82 2.40
C LEU A 178 23.19 8.74 2.06
N GLU A 179 23.35 7.74 2.94
CA GLU A 179 24.44 6.76 2.85
C GLU A 179 23.99 5.41 2.28
N SER A 180 22.69 5.11 2.32
CA SER A 180 22.13 3.88 1.76
C SER A 180 20.69 4.04 1.30
N ASP A 181 20.26 3.12 0.43
CA ASP A 181 18.88 3.01 -0.01
C ASP A 181 17.93 2.78 1.19
N LEU A 182 16.71 3.29 1.05
CA LEU A 182 15.64 3.14 2.03
C LEU A 182 14.51 2.30 1.44
N HIS A 183 14.02 1.32 2.20
CA HIS A 183 12.79 0.59 1.88
C HIS A 183 11.68 1.01 2.82
N ILE A 184 10.64 1.63 2.26
CA ILE A 184 9.44 2.00 3.00
C ILE A 184 8.43 0.86 2.84
N SER A 185 7.82 0.43 3.94
CA SER A 185 6.84 -0.65 3.93
C SER A 185 5.74 -0.39 4.97
N GLY A 186 4.61 -1.08 4.81
CA GLY A 186 3.45 -0.93 5.68
C GLY A 186 2.59 0.29 5.31
N LEU A 187 1.88 0.82 6.30
CA LEU A 187 0.96 1.95 6.12
C LEU A 187 1.63 3.23 6.60
N ILE A 188 1.68 4.22 5.71
CA ILE A 188 2.20 5.55 6.00
C ILE A 188 1.09 6.37 6.64
N ALA A 189 1.39 7.06 7.75
CA ALA A 189 0.44 7.90 8.46
C ALA A 189 0.96 9.33 8.57
N LEU A 190 0.16 10.30 8.13
CA LEU A 190 0.41 11.72 8.38
C LEU A 190 -0.43 12.20 9.55
N GLN A 191 0.23 12.84 10.53
CA GLN A 191 -0.45 13.55 11.60
C GLN A 191 -0.40 15.06 11.32
N LEU A 192 -1.57 15.64 11.02
CA LEU A 192 -1.70 17.06 10.69
C LEU A 192 -2.56 17.78 11.74
N SER A 193 -2.09 18.95 12.20
CA SER A 193 -2.95 19.92 12.88
C SER A 193 -3.56 20.85 11.83
N ALA A 194 -4.88 20.86 11.73
CA ALA A 194 -5.61 21.68 10.76
C ALA A 194 -6.44 22.77 11.46
N VAL A 195 -6.43 23.98 10.91
CA VAL A 195 -7.31 25.09 11.31
C VAL A 195 -8.22 25.40 10.13
N PRO A 196 -9.43 24.85 10.07
CA PRO A 196 -10.31 25.07 8.94
C PRO A 196 -10.95 26.45 9.02
N THR A 197 -11.06 27.14 7.88
CA THR A 197 -11.74 28.44 7.77
C THR A 197 -13.27 28.30 7.74
N PHE A 198 -13.77 27.08 7.53
CA PHE A 198 -15.19 26.73 7.46
C PHE A 198 -15.47 25.47 8.29
N ASP A 199 -16.74 25.04 8.35
CA ASP A 199 -17.19 23.89 9.16
C ASP A 199 -16.66 22.53 8.67
N GLY A 200 -15.91 22.49 7.56
CA GLY A 200 -15.30 21.26 7.04
C GLY A 200 -14.39 21.47 5.84
N GLY A 201 -13.66 20.42 5.48
CA GLY A 201 -12.74 20.39 4.35
C GLY A 201 -12.10 19.01 4.18
N GLN A 202 -11.36 18.84 3.08
CA GLN A 202 -10.56 17.65 2.80
C GLN A 202 -9.15 18.10 2.41
N VAL A 203 -8.16 17.33 2.82
CA VAL A 203 -6.77 17.49 2.43
C VAL A 203 -6.32 16.18 1.82
N PHE A 204 -5.76 16.25 0.62
CA PHE A 204 -5.14 15.11 -0.05
C PHE A 204 -3.64 15.24 0.10
N ILE A 205 -2.98 14.10 0.33
CA ILE A 205 -1.54 14.03 0.59
C ILE A 205 -0.97 13.02 -0.39
N GLU A 206 0.14 13.41 -1.01
CA GLU A 206 0.98 12.58 -1.85
C GLU A 206 2.40 12.67 -1.25
N MET A 207 3.11 11.55 -1.23
CA MET A 207 4.49 11.43 -0.73
C MET A 207 5.39 10.98 -1.86
#